data_AF-A0A1F9DVK9-F1
#
_entry.id   AF-A0A1F9DVK9-F1
#
_cell.length_a   1.000
_cell.length_b   1.000
_cell.length_c   1.000
_cell.angle_alpha   90.00
_cell.angle_beta   90.00
_cell.angle_gamma   90.00
#
_symmetry.space_group_name_H-M   'P 1'
#
loop_
_entity.id
_entity.type
_entity.pdbx_description
1 polymer ?
#
loop_
_entity_poly.entity_id
_entity_poly.type
_entity_poly.pdbx_seq_one_letter_code
_entity_poly.pdbx_strand_id
1 'polypeptide(L)'
;MRHHSQVQPFEYVRLLLHYYARVLFLFDPAKEQMVQSANGLKEMMGVIFGKRVDTDCDVLQRAGIDGTVTLVAAEPGKNRREIITTLYYLSINLMKGELYLKADIPKDVSVQHMIYSVPALLQSLLPELDGRSVNVLNYAMGEMNKAYDAGKSFSELPNMSSIPTESFDAAAKLFGQTPAYRKS
;
A
#
# COMPACT_ATOMS: atom_id res chain seq x y z
N MET A 1 -3.31 -10.87 -10.33
CA MET A 1 -4.27 -9.94 -9.72
C MET A 1 -5.58 -9.99 -10.50
N ARG A 2 -6.75 -9.89 -9.83
CA ARG A 2 -8.05 -9.79 -10.51
C ARG A 2 -8.67 -8.44 -10.15
N HIS A 3 -9.14 -7.67 -11.13
CA HIS A 3 -9.73 -6.35 -10.91
C HIS A 3 -10.95 -6.16 -11.82
N HIS A 4 -11.85 -5.25 -11.42
CA HIS A 4 -12.98 -4.85 -12.25
C HIS A 4 -12.51 -3.92 -13.38
N SER A 5 -13.14 -3.99 -14.56
CA SER A 5 -12.72 -3.21 -15.74
C SER A 5 -12.78 -1.68 -15.57
N GLN A 6 -13.49 -1.21 -14.55
CA GLN A 6 -13.64 0.22 -14.26
C GLN A 6 -12.62 0.75 -13.24
N VAL A 7 -11.76 -0.11 -12.69
CA VAL A 7 -10.72 0.29 -11.72
C VAL A 7 -9.80 1.32 -12.36
N GLN A 8 -9.69 2.50 -11.73
CA GLN A 8 -8.81 3.56 -12.20
C GLN A 8 -7.40 3.36 -11.61
N PRO A 9 -6.34 3.82 -12.30
CA PRO A 9 -4.96 3.72 -11.82
C PRO A 9 -4.74 4.23 -10.38
N PHE A 10 -5.42 5.31 -9.98
CA PHE A 10 -5.35 5.83 -8.60
C PHE A 10 -5.91 4.89 -7.53
N GLU A 11 -6.81 3.97 -7.88
CA GLU A 11 -7.37 3.03 -6.92
C GLU A 11 -6.36 1.95 -6.52
N TYR A 12 -5.41 1.62 -7.38
CA TYR A 12 -4.26 0.78 -7.02
C TYR A 12 -3.35 1.47 -6.00
N VAL A 13 -3.19 2.80 -6.11
CA VAL A 13 -2.46 3.58 -5.11
C VAL A 13 -3.19 3.53 -3.77
N ARG A 14 -4.49 3.80 -3.75
CA ARG A 14 -5.30 3.72 -2.51
C ARG A 14 -5.24 2.33 -1.90
N LEU A 15 -5.33 1.29 -2.71
CA LEU A 15 -5.24 -0.11 -2.27
C LEU A 15 -3.92 -0.35 -1.52
N LEU A 16 -2.78 0.03 -2.11
CA LEU A 16 -1.48 -0.17 -1.48
C LEU A 16 -1.36 0.59 -0.16
N LEU A 17 -1.75 1.88 -0.13
CA LEU A 17 -1.65 2.71 1.08
C LEU A 17 -2.47 2.11 2.22
N HIS A 18 -3.72 1.74 1.95
CA HIS A 18 -4.59 1.14 2.96
C HIS A 18 -4.08 -0.24 3.39
N TYR A 19 -3.58 -1.05 2.45
CA TYR A 19 -3.04 -2.36 2.77
C TYR A 19 -1.79 -2.26 3.65
N TYR A 20 -0.89 -1.33 3.35
CA TYR A 20 0.27 -1.04 4.18
C TYR A 20 -0.13 -0.60 5.59
N ALA A 21 -1.07 0.33 5.73
CA ALA A 21 -1.61 0.75 7.03
C ALA A 21 -2.22 -0.43 7.80
N ARG A 22 -2.96 -1.29 7.10
CA ARG A 22 -3.59 -2.48 7.67
C ARG A 22 -2.55 -3.49 8.17
N VAL A 23 -1.49 -3.75 7.41
CA VAL A 23 -0.41 -4.64 7.83
C VAL A 23 0.28 -4.10 9.07
N LEU A 24 0.60 -2.79 9.10
CA LEU A 24 1.19 -2.17 10.28
C LEU A 24 0.28 -2.30 11.51
N PHE A 25 -1.02 -2.09 11.35
CA PHE A 25 -2.01 -2.21 12.42
C PHE A 25 -2.09 -3.62 13.03
N LEU A 26 -1.71 -4.67 12.28
CA LEU A 26 -1.71 -6.05 12.79
C LEU A 26 -0.53 -6.35 13.72
N PHE A 27 0.50 -5.49 13.74
CA PHE A 27 1.61 -5.63 14.67
C PHE A 27 1.19 -5.12 16.07
N ASP A 28 1.07 -6.06 17.01
CA ASP A 28 0.70 -5.78 18.39
C ASP A 28 1.76 -4.93 19.10
N PRO A 29 1.43 -3.67 19.50
CA PRO A 29 2.41 -2.78 20.13
C PRO A 29 2.83 -3.25 21.53
N ALA A 30 2.10 -4.18 22.16
CA ALA A 30 2.47 -4.76 23.44
C ALA A 30 3.61 -5.79 23.32
N LYS A 31 3.97 -6.20 22.09
CA LYS A 31 5.02 -7.19 21.83
C LYS A 31 6.21 -6.51 21.14
N GLU A 32 7.34 -6.45 21.82
CA GLU A 32 8.56 -5.80 21.32
C GLU A 32 8.97 -6.30 19.92
N GLN A 33 8.93 -7.62 19.70
CA GLN A 33 9.24 -8.22 18.40
C GLN A 33 8.31 -7.73 17.27
N MET A 34 7.04 -7.47 17.56
CA MET A 34 6.08 -6.96 16.58
C MET A 34 6.33 -5.48 16.29
N VAL A 35 6.71 -4.69 17.31
CA VAL A 35 7.13 -3.29 17.13
C VAL A 35 8.38 -3.21 16.25
N GLN A 36 9.39 -4.05 16.52
CA GLN A 36 10.59 -4.15 15.67
C GLN A 36 10.23 -4.54 14.23
N SER A 37 9.27 -5.44 14.05
CA SER A 37 8.79 -5.87 12.73
C SER A 37 8.06 -4.75 11.98
N ALA A 38 7.24 -3.95 12.68
CA ALA A 38 6.57 -2.78 12.12
C ALA A 38 7.58 -1.73 11.67
N ASN A 39 8.59 -1.45 12.51
CA ASN A 39 9.68 -0.52 12.18
C ASN A 39 10.51 -1.03 10.99
N GLY A 40 10.86 -2.32 10.96
CA GLY A 40 11.57 -2.92 9.83
C GLY A 40 10.79 -2.82 8.52
N LEU A 41 9.46 -2.99 8.56
CA LEU A 41 8.60 -2.75 7.39
C LEU A 41 8.63 -1.27 6.98
N LYS A 42 8.49 -0.33 7.92
CA LYS A 42 8.57 1.11 7.62
C LYS A 42 9.90 1.49 6.96
N GLU A 43 11.01 1.01 7.52
CA GLU A 43 12.36 1.23 6.99
C GLU A 43 12.51 0.66 5.58
N MET A 44 12.03 -0.56 5.35
CA MET A 44 12.02 -1.19 4.02
C MET A 44 11.23 -0.35 3.00
N MET A 45 10.04 0.12 3.37
CA MET A 45 9.25 1.01 2.52
C MET A 45 9.98 2.35 2.29
N GLY A 46 10.66 2.88 3.30
CA GLY A 46 11.52 4.06 3.17
C GLY A 46 12.64 3.86 2.15
N VAL A 47 13.33 2.71 2.17
CA VAL A 47 14.39 2.36 1.21
C VAL A 47 13.84 2.25 -0.21
N ILE A 48 12.72 1.54 -0.41
CA ILE A 48 12.09 1.36 -1.73
C ILE A 48 11.76 2.72 -2.36
N PHE A 49 11.14 3.61 -1.57
CA PHE A 49 10.65 4.92 -2.04
C PHE A 49 11.70 6.03 -1.99
N GLY A 50 12.83 5.84 -1.31
CA GLY A 50 13.91 6.84 -1.21
C GLY A 50 14.51 7.25 -2.56
N LYS A 51 14.45 6.38 -3.57
CA LYS A 51 14.87 6.65 -4.96
C LYS A 51 13.73 6.97 -5.91
N ARG A 52 12.50 7.09 -5.40
CA ARG A 52 11.23 7.03 -6.15
C ARG A 52 11.07 5.72 -6.95
N VAL A 53 9.85 5.24 -7.03
CA VAL A 53 9.50 4.09 -7.88
C VAL A 53 8.91 4.58 -9.20
N ASP A 54 9.04 3.76 -10.23
CA ASP A 54 8.39 3.91 -11.54
C ASP A 54 7.77 2.56 -11.95
N THR A 55 7.15 2.48 -13.12
CA THR A 55 6.45 1.28 -13.61
C THR A 55 7.37 0.08 -13.80
N ASP A 56 8.67 0.32 -14.03
CA ASP A 56 9.67 -0.71 -14.34
C ASP A 56 10.55 -1.05 -13.13
N CYS A 57 10.24 -0.47 -11.96
CA CYS A 57 11.03 -0.64 -10.75
C CYS A 57 10.98 -2.08 -10.23
N ASP A 58 12.16 -2.66 -10.04
CA ASP A 58 12.33 -3.90 -9.29
C ASP A 58 12.27 -3.62 -7.78
N VAL A 59 11.08 -3.73 -7.21
CA VAL A 59 10.78 -3.50 -5.80
C VAL A 59 11.40 -4.57 -4.93
N LEU A 60 11.40 -5.84 -5.37
CA LEU A 60 11.92 -6.96 -4.57
C LEU A 60 13.43 -6.85 -4.41
N GLN A 61 14.13 -6.49 -5.48
CA GLN A 61 15.56 -6.22 -5.44
C GLN A 61 15.87 -5.02 -4.54
N ARG A 62 15.13 -3.91 -4.66
CA ARG A 62 15.32 -2.73 -3.78
C ARG A 62 15.05 -3.01 -2.32
N ALA A 63 14.09 -3.88 -2.04
CA ALA A 63 13.76 -4.33 -0.69
C ALA A 63 14.76 -5.34 -0.13
N GLY A 64 15.72 -5.82 -0.93
CA GLY A 64 16.72 -6.81 -0.52
C GLY A 64 16.12 -8.21 -0.28
N ILE A 65 14.99 -8.53 -0.92
CA ILE A 65 14.26 -9.80 -0.74
C ILE A 65 14.24 -10.66 -2.02
N ASP A 66 14.96 -10.24 -3.06
CA ASP A 66 15.17 -11.03 -4.27
C ASP A 66 15.79 -12.39 -3.90
N GLY A 67 15.17 -13.48 -4.35
CA GLY A 67 15.50 -14.86 -3.95
C GLY A 67 14.81 -15.40 -2.68
N THR A 68 14.17 -14.55 -1.86
CA THR A 68 13.35 -14.99 -0.70
C THR A 68 11.87 -15.11 -1.05
N VAL A 69 11.42 -14.34 -2.04
CA VAL A 69 10.03 -14.30 -2.50
C VAL A 69 9.99 -14.66 -3.98
N THR A 70 9.07 -15.56 -4.35
CA THR A 70 8.77 -15.86 -5.75
C THR A 70 7.35 -15.39 -6.07
N LEU A 71 7.24 -14.40 -6.96
CA LEU A 71 5.96 -14.03 -7.55
C LEU A 71 5.60 -15.09 -8.59
N VAL A 72 4.56 -15.87 -8.33
CA VAL A 72 4.12 -16.93 -9.25
C VAL A 72 2.88 -16.47 -9.98
N ALA A 73 2.96 -16.39 -11.30
CA ALA A 73 1.90 -15.92 -12.19
C ALA A 73 0.77 -16.95 -12.44
N ALA A 74 0.92 -18.20 -11.99
CA ALA A 74 0.06 -19.32 -12.37
C ALA A 74 -0.76 -19.91 -11.19
N GLU A 75 -1.80 -20.65 -11.59
CA GLU A 75 -2.95 -21.14 -10.80
C GLU A 75 -2.69 -21.50 -9.33
N PRO A 76 -3.66 -21.22 -8.44
CA PRO A 76 -3.54 -21.56 -7.04
C PRO A 76 -3.36 -23.08 -6.85
N GLY A 77 -2.13 -23.49 -6.52
CA GLY A 77 -1.88 -24.83 -6.03
C GLY A 77 -2.75 -25.10 -4.80
N LYS A 78 -3.21 -26.35 -4.64
CA LYS A 78 -4.22 -26.78 -3.65
C LYS A 78 -3.95 -26.40 -2.18
N ASN A 79 -2.74 -25.94 -1.83
CA ASN A 79 -2.31 -25.60 -0.46
C ASN A 79 -1.65 -24.20 -0.35
N ARG A 80 -2.07 -23.21 -1.16
CA ARG A 80 -1.52 -21.85 -1.06
C ARG A 80 -2.21 -21.04 0.05
N ARG A 81 -1.40 -20.47 0.95
CA ARG A 81 -1.84 -19.39 1.86
C ARG A 81 -2.02 -18.12 1.03
N GLU A 82 -3.26 -17.75 0.77
CA GLU A 82 -3.60 -16.53 0.03
C GLU A 82 -3.98 -15.41 1.00
N ILE A 83 -3.41 -14.21 0.79
CA ILE A 83 -3.92 -12.98 1.41
C ILE A 83 -4.82 -12.32 0.38
N ILE A 84 -6.12 -12.27 0.68
CA ILE A 84 -7.09 -11.60 -0.20
C ILE A 84 -7.36 -10.22 0.37
N THR A 85 -7.10 -9.19 -0.43
CA THR A 85 -7.40 -7.81 -0.06
C THR A 85 -8.38 -7.22 -1.06
N THR A 86 -9.44 -6.59 -0.56
CA THR A 86 -10.47 -5.93 -1.35
C THR A 86 -10.72 -4.53 -0.79
N LEU A 87 -10.59 -3.52 -1.65
CA LEU A 87 -10.95 -2.15 -1.34
C LEU A 87 -12.40 -1.90 -1.74
N TYR A 88 -13.21 -1.45 -0.79
CA TYR A 88 -14.61 -1.09 -0.98
C TYR A 88 -14.79 0.42 -0.85
N TYR A 89 -15.66 0.98 -1.69
CA TYR A 89 -16.12 2.35 -1.58
C TYR A 89 -17.49 2.31 -0.92
N LEU A 90 -17.57 2.73 0.35
CA LEU A 90 -18.83 2.79 1.07
C LEU A 90 -19.49 4.14 0.76
N SER A 91 -20.47 4.11 -0.15
CA SER A 91 -21.30 5.26 -0.53
C SER A 91 -22.35 5.62 0.54
N ILE A 92 -22.02 5.49 1.82
CA ILE A 92 -22.97 5.80 2.91
C ILE A 92 -22.99 7.32 3.17
N ASN A 93 -21.92 8.03 2.78
CA ASN A 93 -21.84 9.50 2.84
C ASN A 93 -21.32 10.06 1.51
N LEU A 94 -22.25 10.49 0.64
CA LEU A 94 -22.00 11.03 -0.71
C LEU A 94 -21.00 12.21 -0.75
N MET A 95 -20.70 12.82 0.40
CA MET A 95 -19.80 13.97 0.53
C MET A 95 -18.37 13.62 0.99
N LYS A 96 -18.12 12.39 1.48
CA LYS A 96 -16.81 12.02 2.06
C LYS A 96 -16.21 10.70 1.59
N GLY A 97 -16.95 9.86 0.87
CA GLY A 97 -16.41 8.64 0.23
C GLY A 97 -15.55 7.80 1.17
N GLU A 98 -16.16 7.15 2.16
CA GLU A 98 -15.41 6.32 3.10
C GLU A 98 -14.86 5.08 2.40
N LEU A 99 -13.53 4.90 2.47
CA LEU A 99 -12.82 3.75 1.96
C LEU A 99 -12.75 2.68 3.04
N TYR A 100 -13.13 1.46 2.69
CA TYR A 100 -13.01 0.31 3.57
C TYR A 100 -12.14 -0.75 2.93
N LEU A 101 -11.06 -1.12 3.59
CA LEU A 101 -10.23 -2.25 3.19
C LEU A 101 -10.65 -3.50 3.95
N LYS A 102 -11.13 -4.51 3.24
CA LYS A 102 -11.21 -5.88 3.76
C LYS A 102 -9.91 -6.59 3.41
N ALA A 103 -9.21 -7.09 4.41
CA ALA A 103 -8.05 -7.95 4.22
C ALA A 103 -8.30 -9.27 4.96
N ASP A 104 -8.54 -10.33 4.20
CA ASP A 104 -8.64 -11.70 4.69
C ASP A 104 -7.21 -12.26 4.76
N ILE A 105 -6.56 -12.07 5.91
CA ILE A 105 -5.21 -12.57 6.20
C ILE A 105 -5.34 -13.86 7.04
N PRO A 106 -4.83 -15.01 6.57
CA PRO A 106 -4.89 -16.25 7.33
C PRO A 106 -4.23 -16.13 8.71
N LYS A 107 -4.84 -16.76 9.73
CA LYS A 107 -4.38 -16.67 11.13
C LYS A 107 -3.00 -17.26 11.38
N ASP A 108 -2.52 -18.12 10.48
CA ASP A 108 -1.24 -18.83 10.54
C ASP A 108 -0.15 -18.19 9.66
N VAL A 109 -0.40 -16.99 9.13
CA VAL A 109 0.60 -16.21 8.38
C VAL A 109 1.71 -15.77 9.35
N SER A 110 2.96 -16.06 8.99
CA SER A 110 4.10 -15.61 9.79
C SER A 110 4.30 -14.10 9.66
N VAL A 111 4.95 -13.49 10.65
CA VAL A 111 5.33 -12.06 10.63
C VAL A 111 6.07 -11.69 9.35
N GLN A 112 7.02 -12.52 8.90
CA GLN A 112 7.76 -12.31 7.65
C GLN A 112 6.84 -12.29 6.42
N HIS A 113 5.85 -13.19 6.35
CA HIS A 113 4.89 -13.17 5.24
C HIS A 113 4.05 -11.88 5.24
N MET A 114 3.68 -11.34 6.40
CA MET A 114 2.99 -10.04 6.49
C MET A 114 3.88 -8.89 6.05
N ILE A 115 5.17 -8.90 6.43
CA ILE A 115 6.12 -7.87 5.99
C ILE A 115 6.27 -7.92 4.47
N TYR A 116 6.55 -9.10 3.90
CA TYR A 116 6.86 -9.27 2.49
C TYR A 116 5.64 -9.16 1.57
N SER A 117 4.41 -9.27 2.08
CA SER A 117 3.21 -9.09 1.27
C SER A 117 3.04 -7.65 0.78
N VAL A 118 3.56 -6.65 1.50
CA VAL A 118 3.49 -5.24 1.11
C VAL A 118 4.36 -4.93 -0.12
N PRO A 119 5.68 -5.22 -0.14
CA PRO A 119 6.51 -5.02 -1.34
C PRO A 119 6.09 -5.95 -2.49
N ALA A 120 5.59 -7.15 -2.21
CA ALA A 120 5.04 -8.03 -3.24
C ALA A 120 3.79 -7.43 -3.89
N LEU A 121 2.89 -6.85 -3.09
CA LEU A 121 1.73 -6.12 -3.63
C LEU A 121 2.19 -4.93 -4.46
N LEU A 122 3.11 -4.11 -3.96
CA LEU A 122 3.67 -2.98 -4.72
C LEU A 122 4.23 -3.42 -6.07
N GLN A 123 5.11 -4.45 -6.11
CA GLN A 123 5.67 -4.99 -7.35
C GLN A 123 4.57 -5.38 -8.35
N SER A 124 3.47 -5.96 -7.87
CA SER A 124 2.36 -6.38 -8.71
C SER A 124 1.48 -5.23 -9.23
N LEU A 125 1.48 -4.09 -8.54
CA LEU A 125 0.65 -2.93 -8.89
C LEU A 125 1.35 -1.95 -9.82
N LEU A 126 2.69 -1.85 -9.76
CA LEU A 126 3.45 -0.88 -10.57
C LEU A 126 3.13 -0.90 -12.07
N PRO A 127 2.96 -2.06 -12.74
CA PRO A 127 2.63 -2.10 -14.16
C PRO A 127 1.25 -1.53 -14.51
N GLU A 128 0.35 -1.40 -13.54
CA GLU A 128 -1.01 -0.88 -13.74
C GLU A 128 -1.10 0.65 -13.55
N LEU A 129 0.00 1.30 -13.16
CA LEU A 129 0.02 2.73 -12.87
C LEU A 129 0.41 3.54 -14.11
N ASP A 130 -0.31 4.63 -14.35
CA ASP A 130 0.15 5.68 -15.27
C ASP A 130 1.15 6.61 -14.59
N GLY A 131 1.84 7.45 -15.37
CA GLY A 131 2.87 8.37 -14.82
C GLY A 131 2.33 9.32 -13.74
N ARG A 132 1.03 9.70 -13.80
CA ARG A 132 0.40 10.51 -12.74
C ARG A 132 0.22 9.70 -11.46
N SER A 133 -0.26 8.47 -11.58
CA SER A 133 -0.47 7.57 -10.45
C SER A 133 0.83 7.16 -9.78
N VAL A 134 1.91 7.01 -10.55
CA VAL A 134 3.26 6.85 -10.01
C VAL A 134 3.69 8.07 -9.18
N ASN A 135 3.44 9.29 -9.65
CA ASN A 135 3.74 10.50 -8.88
C ASN A 135 2.91 10.59 -7.59
N VAL A 136 1.60 10.31 -7.68
CA VAL A 136 0.71 10.23 -6.51
C VAL A 136 1.21 9.19 -5.52
N LEU A 137 1.57 7.99 -5.99
CA LEU A 137 2.09 6.91 -5.15
C LEU A 137 3.35 7.32 -4.39
N ASN A 138 4.35 7.86 -5.10
CA ASN A 138 5.61 8.28 -4.49
C ASN A 138 5.40 9.35 -3.42
N TYR A 139 4.55 10.34 -3.70
CA TYR A 139 4.27 11.40 -2.75
C TYR A 139 3.47 10.90 -1.55
N ALA A 140 2.39 10.15 -1.79
CA ALA A 140 1.52 9.63 -0.74
C ALA A 140 2.28 8.69 0.21
N MET A 141 3.13 7.80 -0.30
CA MET A 141 3.97 6.94 0.55
C MET A 141 4.95 7.76 1.41
N GLY A 142 5.52 8.83 0.85
CA GLY A 142 6.36 9.76 1.59
C GLY A 142 5.61 10.45 2.74
N GLU A 143 4.41 10.96 2.49
CA GLU A 143 3.57 11.58 3.53
C GLU A 143 3.13 10.58 4.60
N MET A 144 2.81 9.35 4.18
CA MET A 144 2.40 8.28 5.08
C MET A 144 3.52 7.93 6.07
N ASN A 145 4.76 7.75 5.56
CA ASN A 145 5.92 7.47 6.41
C ASN A 145 6.25 8.65 7.33
N LYS A 146 6.20 9.90 6.84
CA LYS A 146 6.38 11.10 7.68
C LYS A 146 5.36 11.16 8.82
N ALA A 147 4.11 10.80 8.56
CA ALA A 147 3.07 10.79 9.59
C ALA A 147 3.40 9.82 10.73
N TYR A 148 3.91 8.63 10.39
CA TYR A 148 4.36 7.65 11.39
C TYR A 148 5.65 8.09 12.10
N ASP A 149 6.59 8.72 11.41
CA ASP A 149 7.84 9.23 12.00
C ASP A 149 7.60 10.44 12.91
N ALA A 150 6.55 11.22 12.63
CA ALA A 150 6.06 12.29 13.51
C ALA A 150 5.31 11.76 14.76
N GLY A 151 5.25 10.45 14.95
CA GLY A 151 4.70 9.81 16.14
C GLY A 151 3.21 9.46 16.08
N LYS A 152 2.54 9.59 14.92
CA LYS A 152 1.18 9.01 14.79
C LYS A 152 1.28 7.49 14.92
N SER A 153 0.53 6.91 15.85
CA SER A 153 0.61 5.47 16.12
C SER A 153 -0.04 4.65 15.00
N PHE A 154 0.65 3.61 14.54
CA PHE A 154 0.10 2.65 13.58
C PHE A 154 -0.90 1.66 14.19
N SER A 155 -0.91 1.50 15.52
CA SER A 155 -1.78 0.57 16.24
C SER A 155 -3.12 1.19 16.64
N GLU A 156 -3.32 2.48 16.38
CA GLU A 156 -4.56 3.19 16.66
C GLU A 156 -5.57 3.01 15.53
N LEU A 157 -6.78 2.57 15.86
CA LEU A 157 -7.83 2.31 14.88
C LEU A 157 -8.17 3.53 14.01
N PRO A 158 -8.26 4.78 14.54
CA PRO A 158 -8.49 5.95 13.69
C PRO A 158 -7.41 6.15 12.63
N ASN A 159 -6.14 5.94 13.01
CA ASN A 159 -4.98 6.16 12.15
C ASN A 159 -4.88 5.14 11.01
N MET A 160 -5.43 3.93 11.19
CA MET A 160 -5.45 2.89 10.17
C MET A 160 -6.15 3.33 8.88
N SER A 161 -7.17 4.19 8.97
CA SER A 161 -7.92 4.69 7.81
C SER A 161 -7.60 6.15 7.46
N SER A 162 -7.39 7.01 8.46
CA SER A 162 -7.16 8.44 8.21
C SER A 162 -5.82 8.71 7.55
N ILE A 163 -4.73 8.10 8.02
CA ILE A 163 -3.38 8.33 7.49
C ILE A 163 -3.27 8.00 5.99
N PRO A 164 -3.65 6.80 5.50
CA PRO A 164 -3.57 6.51 4.07
C PRO A 164 -4.51 7.41 3.24
N THR A 165 -5.68 7.78 3.75
CA THR A 165 -6.62 8.69 3.08
C THR A 165 -6.06 10.11 2.95
N GLU A 166 -5.60 10.70 4.06
CA GLU A 166 -4.98 12.03 4.09
C GLU A 166 -3.75 12.10 3.17
N SER A 167 -2.90 11.06 3.21
CA SER A 167 -1.70 10.97 2.37
C SER A 167 -2.05 10.92 0.88
N PHE A 168 -3.07 10.12 0.52
CA PHE A 168 -3.57 10.06 -0.85
C PHE A 168 -4.14 11.41 -1.30
N ASP A 169 -5.01 12.02 -0.50
CA ASP A 169 -5.67 13.28 -0.86
C ASP A 169 -4.67 14.42 -1.03
N ALA A 170 -3.63 14.47 -0.19
CA ALA A 170 -2.54 15.43 -0.34
C ALA A 170 -1.79 15.23 -1.68
N ALA A 171 -1.47 13.98 -2.02
CA ALA A 171 -0.80 13.63 -3.28
C ALA A 171 -1.68 13.91 -4.51
N ALA A 172 -2.95 13.52 -4.46
CA ALA A 172 -3.90 13.68 -5.56
C ALA A 172 -4.20 15.16 -5.84
N LYS A 173 -4.17 16.04 -4.84
CA LYS A 173 -4.28 17.49 -5.06
C LYS A 173 -3.11 18.04 -5.89
N LEU A 174 -1.91 17.49 -5.72
CA LEU A 174 -0.69 17.95 -6.40
C LEU A 174 -0.53 17.34 -7.80
N PHE A 175 -0.83 16.05 -7.95
CA PHE A 175 -0.51 15.28 -9.16
C PHE A 175 -1.72 14.66 -9.85
N GLY A 176 -2.90 14.70 -9.22
CA GLY A 176 -4.13 14.09 -9.72
C GLY A 176 -4.94 14.97 -10.67
N GLN A 177 -4.61 16.25 -10.80
CA GLN A 177 -5.26 17.13 -11.76
C GLN A 177 -4.71 16.90 -13.17
N THR A 178 -5.60 16.69 -14.14
CA THR A 178 -5.25 16.74 -15.57
C THR A 178 -4.79 18.17 -15.88
N PRO A 179 -3.70 18.40 -16.65
CA PRO A 179 -3.25 19.74 -16.99
C PRO A 179 -4.43 20.55 -17.53
N ALA A 180 -4.71 21.70 -16.93
CA ALA A 180 -5.71 22.60 -17.45
C ALA A 180 -5.30 22.93 -18.89
N TYR A 181 -6.12 22.53 -19.86
CA TYR A 181 -5.95 22.85 -21.26
C TYR A 181 -5.90 24.38 -21.34
N ARG A 182 -4.69 24.96 -21.40
CA ARG A 182 -4.54 26.37 -21.74
C ARG A 182 -5.00 26.47 -23.19
N LYS A 183 -6.22 26.95 -23.38
CA LYS A 183 -6.65 27.46 -24.69
C LYS A 183 -5.64 28.54 -25.06
N SER A 184 -4.79 28.23 -26.04
CA SER A 184 -4.02 29.20 -26.81
C SER A 184 -4.95 30.14 -27.55
#